data_AF-A0ABD5VK40-F1
#
_entry.id   AF-A0ABD5VK40-F1
#
_cell.length_a   1.000
_cell.length_b   1.000
_cell.length_c   1.000
_cell.angle_alpha   90.00
_cell.angle_beta   90.00
_cell.angle_gamma   90.00
#
_symmetry.space_group_name_H-M   'P 1'
#
loop_
_entity.id
_entity.type
_entity.pdbx_description
1 polymer ?
#
loop_
_entity_poly.entity_id
_entity_poly.type
_entity_poly.pdbx_seq_one_letter_code
_entity_poly.pdbx_strand_id
1 'polypeptide(L)'
;MREDSTRRRFVATLGVVGAGTIAGCLGTGDGESTTTEDDGMDGMTTTEGDGMDGMTTTEDDDMGMEPMDPDAAERVAVDRFSDDAGTLLKRSANPDLPGPDEPVDFDQKPFWHQGLGPDGETVQYYHFDVHPLAPAPIYVLFREGEDEPVADQLNVVGVKPGDDGYNDFWQVHRVTVPEDYAANAITSVDAIDAGDYPVEATSTLVNCPVVPEGSTAEKHVGDGDTGLTRGWYDGKVLSYFTFTEAPLEVANEIVPLSPIYVTFNTNPGEDGGGPQSGFVTEDGSPQNHNVVASLPGDDDYSPFWLVNVYDNADFESVSDLASAKDAELLAQGTANVNCPLVTVE
;
A
#
# COMPACT_ATOMS: atom_id res chain seq x y z
N MET A 1 10.28 -56.97 17.71
CA MET A 1 11.30 -56.56 18.69
C MET A 1 11.37 -55.05 18.68
N ARG A 2 11.25 -54.43 19.86
CA ARG A 2 11.43 -53.01 20.23
C ARG A 2 10.37 -52.03 19.69
N GLU A 3 9.41 -51.58 20.48
CA GLU A 3 9.43 -50.64 21.65
C GLU A 3 9.27 -49.17 21.25
N ASP A 4 8.03 -48.73 21.41
CA ASP A 4 7.48 -47.47 21.95
C ASP A 4 8.40 -46.25 22.18
N SER A 5 7.90 -45.06 21.80
CA SER A 5 7.97 -43.82 22.61
C SER A 5 7.22 -42.64 21.95
N THR A 6 5.98 -42.45 22.39
CA THR A 6 5.44 -41.19 22.97
C THR A 6 5.50 -39.88 22.13
N ARG A 7 4.34 -39.53 21.55
CA ARG A 7 3.97 -38.17 21.16
C ARG A 7 3.96 -37.24 22.38
N ARG A 8 4.81 -36.22 22.39
CA ARG A 8 4.66 -35.03 23.25
C ARG A 8 4.22 -33.85 22.37
N ARG A 9 2.94 -33.47 22.50
CA ARG A 9 2.45 -32.15 22.09
C ARG A 9 3.06 -31.13 23.05
N PHE A 10 3.98 -30.32 22.56
CA PHE A 10 4.33 -29.07 23.22
C PHE A 10 3.31 -28.03 22.76
N VAL A 11 2.43 -27.63 23.68
CA VAL A 11 1.66 -26.40 23.57
C VAL A 11 2.65 -25.29 23.92
N ALA A 12 3.16 -24.60 22.91
CA ALA A 12 3.84 -23.33 23.09
C ALA A 12 2.76 -22.26 23.18
N THR A 13 2.40 -21.90 24.40
CA THR A 13 1.68 -20.65 24.70
C THR A 13 2.71 -19.53 24.56
N LEU A 14 2.88 -19.00 23.35
CA LEU A 14 3.54 -17.73 23.12
C LEU A 14 2.45 -16.66 23.15
N GLY A 15 2.61 -15.70 24.05
CA GLY A 15 1.75 -14.53 24.14
C GLY A 15 1.89 -13.71 22.87
N VAL A 16 0.82 -13.69 22.09
CA VAL A 16 0.60 -12.71 21.03
C VAL A 16 0.45 -11.37 21.75
N VAL A 17 1.48 -10.53 21.69
CA VAL A 17 1.28 -9.09 21.84
C VAL A 17 0.42 -8.70 20.64
N GLY A 18 -0.77 -8.19 20.91
CA GLY A 18 -1.80 -7.95 19.92
C GLY A 18 -1.28 -7.12 18.76
N ALA A 19 -1.65 -7.52 17.55
CA ALA A 19 -1.65 -6.62 16.41
C ALA A 19 -2.51 -5.41 16.79
N GLY A 20 -1.85 -4.33 17.17
CA GLY A 20 -2.48 -3.04 17.43
C GLY A 20 -3.16 -2.58 16.15
N THR A 21 -4.42 -2.20 16.28
CA THR A 21 -5.23 -1.65 15.21
C THR A 21 -4.57 -0.37 14.71
N ILE A 22 -3.91 -0.42 13.55
CA ILE A 22 -3.44 0.80 12.87
C ILE A 22 -4.71 1.56 12.48
N ALA A 23 -4.95 2.72 13.11
CA ALA A 23 -6.05 3.59 12.78
C ALA A 23 -5.95 3.95 11.29
N GLY A 24 -6.92 3.48 10.51
CA GLY A 24 -6.96 3.62 9.04
C GLY A 24 -6.60 2.39 8.21
N CYS A 25 -6.04 1.31 8.80
CA CYS A 25 -5.77 0.05 8.06
C CYS A 25 -6.78 -1.07 8.37
N LEU A 26 -7.64 -0.91 9.37
CA LEU A 26 -8.78 -1.80 9.63
C LEU A 26 -10.02 -0.93 9.88
N GLY A 27 -10.90 -0.89 8.88
CA GLY A 27 -12.07 -0.02 8.84
C GLY A 27 -12.93 -0.10 10.10
N THR A 28 -13.25 1.06 10.66
CA THR A 28 -14.42 1.21 11.53
C THR A 28 -15.43 2.06 10.78
N GLY A 29 -16.40 1.39 10.17
CA GLY A 29 -17.60 2.03 9.67
C GLY A 29 -18.54 2.47 10.79
N ASP A 30 -19.48 3.33 10.40
CA ASP A 30 -20.67 3.79 11.12
C ASP A 30 -20.52 5.04 12.01
N GLY A 31 -20.43 6.20 11.34
CA GLY A 31 -20.80 7.51 11.88
C GLY A 31 -22.00 8.10 11.12
N GLU A 32 -23.20 7.83 11.61
CA GLU A 32 -24.50 8.28 11.10
C GLU A 32 -24.61 9.82 11.12
N SER A 33 -24.61 10.45 9.93
CA SER A 33 -24.84 11.89 9.77
C SER A 33 -26.29 12.25 10.09
N THR A 34 -26.53 12.79 11.28
CA THR A 34 -27.81 13.39 11.64
C THR A 34 -27.85 14.85 11.20
N THR A 35 -28.76 15.14 10.28
CA THR A 35 -29.10 16.48 9.81
C THR A 35 -29.80 17.28 10.89
N THR A 36 -29.27 18.46 11.23
CA THR A 36 -30.06 19.53 11.85
C THR A 36 -29.90 20.81 11.04
N GLU A 37 -31.00 21.17 10.39
CA GLU A 37 -31.28 22.49 9.85
C GLU A 37 -31.44 23.49 11.01
N ASP A 38 -30.85 24.68 10.91
CA ASP A 38 -31.35 25.85 11.63
C ASP A 38 -31.26 27.11 10.74
N ASP A 39 -32.42 27.72 10.55
CA ASP A 39 -32.69 28.96 9.83
C ASP A 39 -32.54 30.15 10.78
N GLY A 40 -31.97 31.29 10.34
CA GLY A 40 -32.14 32.52 11.12
C GLY A 40 -31.33 33.76 10.73
N MET A 41 -31.93 34.54 9.82
CA MET A 41 -31.65 35.93 9.37
C MET A 41 -31.09 37.00 10.35
N ASP A 42 -30.39 37.95 9.69
CA ASP A 42 -30.38 39.43 9.82
C ASP A 42 -29.78 40.14 11.04
N GLY A 43 -28.88 41.11 10.76
CA GLY A 43 -28.44 42.10 11.76
C GLY A 43 -27.32 43.06 11.34
N MET A 44 -27.68 44.08 10.56
CA MET A 44 -26.88 45.23 10.11
C MET A 44 -26.18 46.05 11.23
N THR A 45 -24.95 46.55 11.00
CA THR A 45 -24.50 47.98 11.09
C THR A 45 -23.07 48.24 11.64
N THR A 46 -22.47 49.26 11.02
CA THR A 46 -21.16 49.93 11.12
C THR A 46 -20.64 50.32 12.51
N THR A 47 -19.31 50.53 12.68
CA THR A 47 -18.64 51.86 12.88
C THR A 47 -17.11 51.70 12.93
N GLU A 48 -16.38 52.63 12.31
CA GLU A 48 -14.92 52.82 12.36
C GLU A 48 -14.43 53.38 13.72
N GLY A 49 -13.16 53.14 14.07
CA GLY A 49 -12.50 53.81 15.21
C GLY A 49 -11.02 53.45 15.37
N ASP A 50 -10.16 54.40 15.03
CA ASP A 50 -8.70 54.41 15.17
C ASP A 50 -8.18 54.19 16.61
N GLY A 51 -6.94 53.68 16.72
CA GLY A 51 -5.97 54.22 17.68
C GLY A 51 -5.28 53.25 18.64
N MET A 52 -4.03 52.93 18.31
CA MET A 52 -2.86 52.69 19.18
C MET A 52 -3.08 52.04 20.56
N ASP A 53 -2.46 50.88 20.77
CA ASP A 53 -1.38 50.77 21.77
C ASP A 53 -0.55 49.52 21.51
N GLY A 54 0.74 49.74 21.21
CA GLY A 54 1.74 48.69 21.15
C GLY A 54 1.99 48.19 22.57
N MET A 55 1.42 47.03 22.87
CA MET A 55 1.71 46.30 24.10
C MET A 55 2.45 45.03 23.72
N THR A 56 3.66 44.95 24.25
CA THR A 56 4.58 43.82 24.21
C THR A 56 3.88 42.53 24.64
N THR A 57 3.64 41.63 23.71
CA THR A 57 3.49 40.21 24.00
C THR A 57 4.86 39.58 23.77
N THR A 58 5.50 39.15 24.86
CA THR A 58 6.39 37.99 24.79
C THR A 58 5.45 36.83 24.51
N GLU A 59 5.21 36.59 23.23
CA GLU A 59 4.68 35.31 22.76
C GLU A 59 5.79 34.33 23.07
N ASP A 60 5.60 33.60 24.16
CA ASP A 60 6.04 32.22 24.21
C ASP A 60 5.50 31.61 22.91
N ASP A 61 6.39 31.46 21.92
CA ASP A 61 6.15 30.72 20.67
C ASP A 61 5.84 29.28 21.08
N ASP A 62 4.62 29.09 21.56
CA ASP A 62 3.93 27.82 21.59
C ASP A 62 3.85 27.43 20.12
N MET A 63 4.82 26.64 19.67
CA MET A 63 4.80 25.95 18.38
C MET A 63 3.70 24.87 18.38
N GLY A 64 2.55 25.16 18.98
CA GLY A 64 1.32 24.43 18.84
C GLY A 64 0.89 24.60 17.39
N MET A 65 1.37 23.71 16.53
CA MET A 65 0.85 23.54 15.18
C MET A 65 -0.66 23.38 15.31
N GLU A 66 -1.43 24.36 14.84
CA GLU A 66 -2.87 24.26 14.87
C GLU A 66 -3.29 23.02 14.05
N PRO A 67 -4.17 22.15 14.60
CA PRO A 67 -4.69 21.01 13.88
C PRO A 67 -5.25 21.40 12.51
N MET A 68 -4.81 20.68 11.47
CA MET A 68 -5.34 20.87 10.12
C MET A 68 -6.54 19.95 9.89
N ASP A 69 -7.60 20.49 9.31
CA ASP A 69 -8.75 19.71 8.85
C ASP A 69 -8.42 18.97 7.54
N PRO A 70 -8.38 17.61 7.54
CA PRO A 70 -8.10 16.85 6.32
C PRO A 70 -9.13 17.02 5.20
N ASP A 71 -10.36 17.44 5.52
CA ASP A 71 -11.42 17.65 4.52
C ASP A 71 -11.25 18.99 3.79
N ALA A 72 -10.59 19.96 4.43
CA ALA A 72 -10.30 21.27 3.86
C ALA A 72 -8.90 21.39 3.22
N ALA A 73 -8.02 20.42 3.47
CA ALA A 73 -6.65 20.43 2.98
C ALA A 73 -6.54 20.18 1.47
N GLU A 74 -5.48 20.73 0.87
CA GLU A 74 -5.15 20.48 -0.54
C GLU A 74 -4.87 18.99 -0.79
N ARG A 75 -5.27 18.49 -1.95
CA ARG A 75 -4.98 17.13 -2.39
C ARG A 75 -3.65 17.05 -3.12
N VAL A 76 -2.90 15.99 -2.87
CA VAL A 76 -1.68 15.68 -3.62
C VAL A 76 -2.06 15.16 -4.99
N ALA A 77 -1.55 15.79 -6.05
CA ALA A 77 -1.63 15.24 -7.40
C ALA A 77 -0.70 14.02 -7.54
N VAL A 78 -1.25 12.90 -7.97
CA VAL A 78 -0.51 11.63 -8.10
C VAL A 78 -0.42 11.22 -9.57
N ASP A 79 0.77 10.81 -10.01
CA ASP A 79 0.97 10.28 -11.37
C ASP A 79 1.79 8.99 -11.36
N ARG A 80 1.10 7.86 -11.20
CA ARG A 80 1.72 6.53 -11.12
C ARG A 80 2.37 6.08 -12.43
N PHE A 81 2.03 6.69 -13.55
CA PHE A 81 2.44 6.23 -14.89
C PHE A 81 3.39 7.20 -15.59
N SER A 82 3.89 8.21 -14.87
CA SER A 82 4.97 9.07 -15.33
C SER A 82 6.27 8.27 -15.58
N ASP A 83 7.22 8.86 -16.30
CA ASP A 83 8.54 8.23 -16.52
C ASP A 83 9.36 8.10 -15.24
N ASP A 84 9.08 8.96 -14.25
CA ASP A 84 9.74 8.95 -12.94
C ASP A 84 9.12 7.93 -11.97
N ALA A 85 7.81 7.63 -12.12
CA ALA A 85 7.11 6.70 -11.24
C ALA A 85 7.01 5.26 -11.80
N GLY A 86 6.63 5.12 -13.07
CA GLY A 86 6.39 3.82 -13.68
C GLY A 86 7.70 3.09 -14.01
N THR A 87 7.64 1.76 -14.13
CA THR A 87 8.71 0.92 -14.70
C THR A 87 8.18 0.12 -15.89
N LEU A 88 7.19 -0.73 -15.65
CA LEU A 88 6.48 -1.52 -16.65
C LEU A 88 5.21 -0.81 -17.12
N LEU A 89 4.53 -0.09 -16.23
CA LEU A 89 3.33 0.70 -16.51
C LEU A 89 3.70 2.16 -16.77
N LYS A 90 4.47 2.39 -17.84
CA LYS A 90 4.89 3.74 -18.27
C LYS A 90 4.00 4.30 -19.35
N ARG A 91 3.47 5.52 -19.15
CA ARG A 91 2.63 6.20 -20.13
C ARG A 91 3.38 6.58 -21.41
N SER A 92 4.70 6.77 -21.34
CA SER A 92 5.55 6.97 -22.51
C SER A 92 5.63 5.73 -23.43
N ALA A 93 5.43 4.53 -22.86
CA ALA A 93 5.37 3.27 -23.59
C ALA A 93 3.93 2.85 -23.92
N ASN A 94 2.95 3.26 -23.11
CA ASN A 94 1.54 3.00 -23.31
C ASN A 94 0.71 4.28 -23.07
N PRO A 95 0.36 5.04 -24.13
CA PRO A 95 -0.36 6.31 -23.99
C PRO A 95 -1.82 6.15 -23.55
N ASP A 96 -2.34 4.92 -23.48
CA ASP A 96 -3.71 4.63 -23.02
C ASP A 96 -3.80 4.53 -21.49
N LEU A 97 -2.67 4.57 -20.78
CA LEU A 97 -2.65 4.65 -19.31
C LEU A 97 -3.22 6.00 -18.84
N PRO A 98 -3.94 6.04 -17.70
CA PRO A 98 -4.50 7.27 -17.13
C PRO A 98 -3.49 8.41 -17.02
N GLY A 99 -3.98 9.63 -17.19
CA GLY A 99 -3.19 10.84 -17.06
C GLY A 99 -2.77 11.16 -15.62
N PRO A 100 -1.95 12.20 -15.41
CA PRO A 100 -1.63 12.70 -14.08
C PRO A 100 -2.91 13.08 -13.33
N ASP A 101 -3.03 12.63 -12.09
CA ASP A 101 -4.17 12.86 -11.19
C ASP A 101 -5.52 12.34 -11.69
N GLU A 102 -5.52 11.52 -12.75
CA GLU A 102 -6.74 10.86 -13.23
C GLU A 102 -7.00 9.59 -12.41
N PRO A 103 -8.23 9.39 -11.87
CA PRO A 103 -8.61 8.16 -11.19
C PRO A 103 -8.32 6.91 -12.03
N VAL A 104 -7.82 5.86 -11.38
CA VAL A 104 -7.48 4.59 -12.01
C VAL A 104 -8.47 3.51 -11.58
N ASP A 105 -9.06 2.81 -12.56
CA ASP A 105 -9.83 1.59 -12.31
C ASP A 105 -8.91 0.37 -12.42
N PHE A 106 -8.48 -0.16 -11.26
CA PHE A 106 -7.56 -1.31 -11.20
C PHE A 106 -8.24 -2.64 -11.54
N ASP A 107 -9.57 -2.70 -11.63
CA ASP A 107 -10.31 -3.91 -12.04
C ASP A 107 -10.28 -4.16 -13.55
N GLN A 108 -9.60 -3.29 -14.31
CA GLN A 108 -9.41 -3.40 -15.75
C GLN A 108 -8.00 -3.83 -16.13
N LYS A 109 -7.85 -4.30 -17.37
CA LYS A 109 -6.53 -4.43 -17.99
C LYS A 109 -5.93 -3.03 -18.19
N PRO A 110 -4.61 -2.85 -18.01
CA PRO A 110 -3.59 -3.88 -17.75
C PRO A 110 -3.28 -4.11 -16.25
N PHE A 111 -4.14 -3.68 -15.33
CA PHE A 111 -3.84 -3.66 -13.89
C PHE A 111 -4.26 -4.94 -13.17
N TRP A 112 -5.19 -5.71 -13.73
CA TRP A 112 -5.68 -6.96 -13.17
C TRP A 112 -5.33 -8.17 -14.04
N HIS A 113 -5.00 -9.30 -13.42
CA HIS A 113 -4.66 -10.55 -14.09
C HIS A 113 -5.23 -11.79 -13.39
N GLN A 114 -5.36 -12.87 -14.15
CA GLN A 114 -5.77 -14.19 -13.68
C GLN A 114 -4.69 -15.22 -14.07
N GLY A 115 -4.17 -15.93 -13.09
CA GLY A 115 -3.09 -16.92 -13.25
C GLY A 115 -3.36 -18.18 -12.45
N LEU A 116 -2.30 -18.87 -12.03
CA LEU A 116 -2.33 -20.13 -11.30
C LEU A 116 -1.63 -20.02 -9.95
N GLY A 117 -2.17 -20.71 -8.95
CA GLY A 117 -1.53 -20.95 -7.66
C GLY A 117 -0.59 -22.16 -7.67
N PRO A 118 0.08 -22.45 -6.54
CA PRO A 118 1.09 -23.50 -6.47
C PRO A 118 0.61 -24.89 -6.89
N ASP A 119 -0.64 -25.24 -6.61
CA ASP A 119 -1.24 -26.54 -6.95
C ASP A 119 -2.18 -26.48 -8.17
N GLY A 120 -2.17 -25.34 -8.89
CA GLY A 120 -2.95 -25.13 -10.12
C GLY A 120 -4.34 -24.51 -9.93
N GLU A 121 -4.70 -24.13 -8.70
CA GLU A 121 -5.88 -23.30 -8.42
C GLU A 121 -5.86 -21.99 -9.21
N THR A 122 -7.04 -21.45 -9.50
CA THR A 122 -7.12 -20.17 -10.19
C THR A 122 -6.89 -19.04 -9.19
N VAL A 123 -6.00 -18.12 -9.55
CA VAL A 123 -5.75 -16.93 -8.73
C VAL A 123 -5.96 -15.65 -9.52
N GLN A 124 -6.38 -14.59 -8.84
CA GLN A 124 -6.45 -13.25 -9.41
C GLN A 124 -5.56 -12.30 -8.60
N TYR A 125 -4.91 -11.37 -9.29
CA TYR A 125 -4.02 -10.38 -8.68
C TYR A 125 -4.08 -9.05 -9.41
N TYR A 126 -3.77 -7.99 -8.67
CA TYR A 126 -3.45 -6.70 -9.27
C TYR A 126 -1.97 -6.62 -9.64
N HIS A 127 -1.60 -5.62 -10.44
CA HIS A 127 -0.24 -5.27 -10.84
C HIS A 127 0.00 -3.78 -10.57
N PHE A 128 0.71 -3.48 -9.50
CA PHE A 128 1.04 -2.13 -9.05
C PHE A 128 2.44 -1.65 -9.49
N ASP A 129 3.01 -2.32 -10.50
CA ASP A 129 4.34 -2.08 -11.08
C ASP A 129 5.50 -2.56 -10.18
N VAL A 130 6.73 -2.27 -10.64
CA VAL A 130 8.01 -2.64 -10.03
C VAL A 130 8.37 -1.68 -8.92
N HIS A 131 8.90 -2.23 -7.82
CA HIS A 131 9.41 -1.45 -6.69
C HIS A 131 10.82 -1.88 -6.26
N PRO A 132 11.58 -0.99 -5.60
CA PRO A 132 12.81 -1.38 -4.92
C PRO A 132 12.53 -2.31 -3.72
N LEU A 133 13.57 -2.96 -3.20
CA LEU A 133 13.44 -3.89 -2.07
C LEU A 133 13.20 -3.20 -0.73
N ALA A 134 13.72 -2.00 -0.56
CA ALA A 134 13.61 -1.25 0.68
C ALA A 134 12.21 -0.62 0.78
N PRO A 135 11.46 -0.85 1.88
CA PRO A 135 10.18 -0.19 2.10
C PRO A 135 10.38 1.31 2.39
N ALA A 136 9.32 2.10 2.20
CA ALA A 136 9.28 3.50 2.63
C ALA A 136 8.72 3.61 4.07
N PRO A 137 9.04 4.65 4.85
CA PRO A 137 8.46 4.80 6.18
C PRO A 137 7.04 5.37 6.13
N ILE A 138 6.11 4.80 6.90
CA ILE A 138 4.81 5.39 7.23
C ILE A 138 4.75 5.64 8.74
N TYR A 139 4.44 6.88 9.12
CA TYR A 139 4.50 7.32 10.51
C TYR A 139 3.10 7.31 11.13
N VAL A 140 2.97 6.57 12.22
CA VAL A 140 1.73 6.41 12.98
C VAL A 140 1.96 6.99 14.37
N LEU A 141 1.09 7.90 14.81
CA LEU A 141 1.28 8.66 16.04
C LEU A 141 0.51 8.01 17.19
N PHE A 142 1.16 7.95 18.35
CA PHE A 142 0.64 7.37 19.59
C PHE A 142 0.92 8.34 20.72
N ARG A 143 -0.05 8.60 21.59
CA ARG A 143 0.22 9.39 22.80
C ARG A 143 1.13 8.61 23.74
N GLU A 144 1.87 9.33 24.57
CA GLU A 144 2.71 8.74 25.60
C GLU A 144 1.89 7.79 26.49
N GLY A 145 2.35 6.55 26.62
CA GLY A 145 1.68 5.51 27.40
C GLY A 145 0.47 4.84 26.72
N GLU A 146 0.10 5.24 25.49
CA GLU A 146 -0.96 4.61 24.71
C GLU A 146 -0.40 3.59 23.69
N ASP A 147 -1.09 2.45 23.59
CA ASP A 147 -0.80 1.37 22.63
C ASP A 147 -1.68 1.46 21.37
N GLU A 148 -2.70 2.32 21.39
CA GLU A 148 -3.55 2.59 20.23
C GLU A 148 -3.13 3.89 19.55
N PRO A 149 -3.22 3.98 18.21
CA PRO A 149 -2.93 5.21 17.50
C PRO A 149 -3.88 6.34 17.92
N VAL A 150 -3.41 7.58 17.79
CA VAL A 150 -4.23 8.76 18.00
C VAL A 150 -5.45 8.71 17.07
N ALA A 151 -6.64 8.65 17.65
CA ALA A 151 -7.89 8.67 16.89
C ALA A 151 -7.95 9.90 15.97
N ASP A 152 -8.49 9.70 14.76
CA ASP A 152 -8.66 10.71 13.70
C ASP A 152 -7.36 11.35 13.15
N GLN A 153 -6.19 10.95 13.64
CA GLN A 153 -4.92 11.31 13.02
C GLN A 153 -4.74 10.52 11.72
N LEU A 154 -4.51 11.22 10.61
CA LEU A 154 -4.03 10.54 9.40
C LEU A 154 -2.56 10.14 9.54
N ASN A 155 -2.20 8.98 9.01
CA ASN A 155 -0.80 8.57 8.92
C ASN A 155 0.01 9.58 8.10
N VAL A 156 1.26 9.82 8.48
CA VAL A 156 2.16 10.76 7.79
C VAL A 156 3.15 9.97 6.93
N VAL A 157 3.34 10.39 5.68
CA VAL A 157 4.35 9.83 4.75
C VAL A 157 5.19 10.94 4.13
N GLY A 158 6.42 10.60 3.76
CA GLY A 158 7.40 11.54 3.21
C GLY A 158 7.65 11.43 1.70
N VAL A 159 7.03 10.44 1.04
CA VAL A 159 7.24 10.15 -0.38
C VAL A 159 5.93 9.75 -1.05
N LYS A 160 5.81 10.00 -2.35
CA LYS A 160 4.70 9.57 -3.22
C LYS A 160 5.27 9.04 -4.57
N PRO A 161 4.44 8.46 -5.45
CA PRO A 161 4.91 7.99 -6.75
C PRO A 161 5.70 9.07 -7.52
N GLY A 162 6.86 8.67 -8.05
CA GLY A 162 7.81 9.54 -8.74
C GLY A 162 8.87 10.19 -7.84
N ASP A 163 8.73 10.09 -6.51
CA ASP A 163 9.76 10.56 -5.58
C ASP A 163 10.81 9.47 -5.35
N ASP A 164 12.07 9.90 -5.16
CA ASP A 164 13.16 9.00 -4.80
C ASP A 164 12.86 8.27 -3.48
N GLY A 165 12.91 6.94 -3.51
CA GLY A 165 12.65 6.11 -2.33
C GLY A 165 11.18 5.78 -2.08
N TYR A 166 10.27 6.17 -2.97
CA TYR A 166 8.89 5.71 -2.92
C TYR A 166 8.80 4.18 -3.04
N ASN A 167 7.90 3.59 -2.27
CA ASN A 167 7.52 2.19 -2.34
C ASN A 167 6.05 2.06 -1.93
N ASP A 168 5.30 1.16 -2.56
CA ASP A 168 3.94 0.84 -2.12
C ASP A 168 3.94 0.05 -0.80
N PHE A 169 5.07 -0.56 -0.43
CA PHE A 169 5.27 -1.21 0.86
C PHE A 169 5.85 -0.23 1.87
N TRP A 170 5.15 -0.10 3.00
CA TRP A 170 5.53 0.84 4.04
C TRP A 170 5.91 0.13 5.34
N GLN A 171 7.04 0.49 5.91
CA GLN A 171 7.41 0.10 7.27
C GLN A 171 6.77 1.05 8.27
N VAL A 172 6.01 0.51 9.21
CA VAL A 172 5.33 1.30 10.23
C VAL A 172 6.35 1.82 11.22
N HIS A 173 6.39 3.14 11.35
CA HIS A 173 7.20 3.88 12.31
C HIS A 173 6.29 4.46 13.39
N ARG A 174 6.49 4.05 14.63
CA ARG A 174 5.75 4.54 15.80
C ARG A 174 6.34 5.87 16.25
N VAL A 175 5.55 6.93 16.20
CA VAL A 175 5.89 8.27 16.72
C VAL A 175 5.21 8.46 18.06
N THR A 176 5.98 8.77 19.10
CA THR A 176 5.42 9.06 20.44
C THR A 176 5.21 10.56 20.60
N VAL A 177 3.96 10.98 20.78
CA VAL A 177 3.57 12.38 20.98
C VAL A 177 3.08 12.64 22.42
N PRO A 178 3.09 13.89 22.90
CA PRO A 178 2.58 14.25 24.23
C PRO A 178 1.12 13.83 24.47
N GLU A 179 0.74 13.66 25.74
CA GLU A 179 -0.64 13.29 26.13
C GLU A 179 -1.69 14.31 25.65
N ASP A 180 -1.34 15.59 25.56
CA ASP A 180 -2.19 16.68 25.09
C ASP A 180 -2.16 16.89 23.57
N TYR A 181 -1.52 16.00 22.82
CA TYR A 181 -1.47 16.06 21.37
C TYR A 181 -2.88 16.04 20.74
N ALA A 182 -3.12 17.03 19.88
CA ALA A 182 -4.30 17.14 19.05
C ALA A 182 -4.08 16.47 17.68
N ALA A 183 -5.02 15.63 17.26
CA ALA A 183 -4.97 14.94 15.97
C ALA A 183 -4.83 15.95 14.82
N ASN A 184 -4.03 15.59 13.83
CA ASN A 184 -3.70 16.36 12.63
C ASN A 184 -2.96 17.68 12.89
N ALA A 185 -2.35 17.87 14.06
CA ALA A 185 -1.36 18.94 14.28
C ALA A 185 -0.02 18.65 13.58
N ILE A 186 0.34 17.37 13.43
CA ILE A 186 1.50 16.94 12.64
C ILE A 186 0.99 16.36 11.31
N THR A 187 1.43 16.98 10.21
CA THR A 187 0.99 16.67 8.84
C THR A 187 2.15 16.51 7.85
N SER A 188 3.39 16.45 8.34
CA SER A 188 4.58 16.23 7.51
C SER A 188 5.70 15.55 8.29
N VAL A 189 6.61 14.89 7.58
CA VAL A 189 7.81 14.29 8.18
C VAL A 189 8.71 15.39 8.76
N ASP A 190 8.83 16.53 8.08
CA ASP A 190 9.57 17.69 8.59
C ASP A 190 9.02 18.18 9.95
N ALA A 191 7.70 18.12 10.17
CA ALA A 191 7.11 18.47 11.47
C ALA A 191 7.40 17.42 12.56
N ILE A 192 7.50 16.14 12.19
CA ILE A 192 7.94 15.07 13.11
C ILE A 192 9.39 15.33 13.53
N ASP A 193 10.27 15.61 12.56
CA ASP A 193 11.69 15.85 12.80
C ASP A 193 11.92 17.14 13.58
N ALA A 194 11.20 18.22 13.26
CA ALA A 194 11.30 19.50 13.97
C ALA A 194 10.78 19.44 15.41
N GLY A 195 9.87 18.51 15.70
CA GLY A 195 9.34 18.29 17.04
C GLY A 195 10.22 17.41 17.94
N ASP A 196 11.34 16.86 17.42
CA ASP A 196 12.23 15.94 18.14
C ASP A 196 11.49 14.76 18.80
N TYR A 197 10.38 14.30 18.19
CA TYR A 197 9.58 13.21 18.76
C TYR A 197 10.32 11.86 18.71
N PRO A 198 10.19 11.00 19.73
CA PRO A 198 10.71 9.64 19.66
C PRO A 198 10.04 8.85 18.53
N VAL A 199 10.86 8.33 17.61
CA VAL A 199 10.44 7.46 16.50
C VAL A 199 11.05 6.08 16.64
N GLU A 200 10.22 5.04 16.59
CA GLU A 200 10.62 3.64 16.62
C GLU A 200 10.16 2.95 15.33
N ALA A 201 11.11 2.45 14.54
CA ALA A 201 10.78 1.60 13.40
C ALA A 201 10.35 0.21 13.90
N THR A 202 9.17 -0.23 13.49
CA THR A 202 8.64 -1.56 13.84
C THR A 202 9.01 -2.59 12.79
N SER A 203 8.75 -3.88 13.05
CA SER A 203 8.87 -4.90 11.98
C SER A 203 7.68 -4.91 11.02
N THR A 204 6.58 -4.25 11.35
CA THR A 204 5.33 -4.31 10.58
C THR A 204 5.46 -3.64 9.22
N LEU A 205 5.06 -4.34 8.17
CA LEU A 205 4.89 -3.81 6.83
C LEU A 205 3.40 -3.74 6.47
N VAL A 206 3.04 -2.70 5.71
CA VAL A 206 1.71 -2.58 5.08
C VAL A 206 1.86 -2.36 3.58
N ASN A 207 0.98 -2.98 2.79
CA ASN A 207 0.91 -2.76 1.35
C ASN A 207 -0.14 -1.68 1.07
N CYS A 208 0.33 -0.45 0.87
CA CYS A 208 -0.52 0.72 0.69
C CYS A 208 -0.16 1.54 -0.55
N PRO A 209 -0.51 1.09 -1.76
CA PRO A 209 -0.23 1.84 -2.98
C PRO A 209 -0.91 3.22 -2.98
N VAL A 210 -0.13 4.29 -3.08
CA VAL A 210 -0.62 5.66 -3.25
C VAL A 210 -1.15 5.84 -4.67
N VAL A 211 -2.38 6.34 -4.79
CA VAL A 211 -3.13 6.46 -6.04
C VAL A 211 -3.84 7.81 -6.12
N PRO A 212 -4.22 8.26 -7.33
CA PRO A 212 -5.10 9.42 -7.47
C PRO A 212 -6.41 9.24 -6.71
N GLU A 213 -6.94 10.32 -6.14
CA GLU A 213 -8.23 10.32 -5.45
C GLU A 213 -9.33 9.79 -6.39
N GLY A 214 -10.22 8.94 -5.89
CA GLY A 214 -11.30 8.34 -6.68
C GLY A 214 -10.91 7.08 -7.48
N SER A 215 -9.65 6.63 -7.40
CA SER A 215 -9.24 5.32 -7.96
C SER A 215 -9.99 4.17 -7.27
N THR A 216 -10.23 3.08 -8.01
CA THR A 216 -10.99 1.90 -7.53
C THR A 216 -10.19 0.60 -7.66
N ALA A 217 -10.38 -0.28 -6.69
CA ALA A 217 -9.86 -1.65 -6.67
C ALA A 217 -10.84 -2.52 -5.84
N GLU A 218 -11.88 -3.06 -6.47
CA GLU A 218 -13.02 -3.69 -5.79
C GLU A 218 -12.75 -5.14 -5.35
N LYS A 219 -11.68 -5.79 -5.85
CA LYS A 219 -11.34 -7.19 -5.54
C LYS A 219 -10.35 -7.27 -4.40
N HIS A 220 -10.65 -8.11 -3.40
CA HIS A 220 -9.79 -8.35 -2.23
C HIS A 220 -9.92 -9.79 -1.75
N VAL A 221 -8.85 -10.32 -1.15
CA VAL A 221 -8.94 -11.56 -0.36
C VAL A 221 -9.59 -11.22 0.99
N GLY A 222 -10.71 -11.88 1.30
CA GLY A 222 -11.46 -11.65 2.53
C GLY A 222 -12.45 -10.48 2.43
N ASP A 223 -13.00 -10.06 3.58
CA ASP A 223 -14.03 -9.02 3.69
C ASP A 223 -13.43 -7.63 4.01
N GLY A 224 -12.23 -7.34 3.52
CA GLY A 224 -11.52 -6.09 3.77
C GLY A 224 -12.20 -4.86 3.16
N ASP A 225 -11.93 -3.68 3.73
CA ASP A 225 -12.39 -2.41 3.14
C ASP A 225 -11.64 -2.13 1.83
N THR A 226 -12.40 -1.88 0.77
CA THR A 226 -11.88 -1.63 -0.58
C THR A 226 -11.74 -0.13 -0.88
N GLY A 227 -12.17 0.72 0.06
CA GLY A 227 -12.09 2.16 -0.03
C GLY A 227 -10.67 2.70 0.04
N LEU A 228 -10.53 3.97 -0.33
CA LEU A 228 -9.28 4.71 -0.19
C LEU A 228 -9.10 5.18 1.25
N THR A 229 -7.94 4.90 1.82
CA THR A 229 -7.48 5.52 3.06
C THR A 229 -6.74 6.82 2.73
N ARG A 230 -6.76 7.77 3.67
CA ARG A 230 -6.09 9.08 3.54
C ARG A 230 -4.82 9.15 4.38
N GLY A 231 -3.84 9.89 3.89
CA GLY A 231 -2.58 10.16 4.60
C GLY A 231 -2.14 11.60 4.40
N TRP A 232 -1.36 12.10 5.35
CA TRP A 232 -0.68 13.38 5.25
C TRP A 232 0.64 13.25 4.49
N TYR A 233 0.87 14.18 3.58
CA TYR A 233 2.12 14.38 2.85
C TYR A 233 2.36 15.88 2.73
N ASP A 234 3.34 16.40 3.47
CA ASP A 234 3.74 17.81 3.44
C ASP A 234 2.57 18.81 3.57
N GLY A 235 1.69 18.60 4.55
CA GLY A 235 0.51 19.43 4.78
C GLY A 235 -0.62 19.26 3.75
N LYS A 236 -0.48 18.31 2.82
CA LYS A 236 -1.50 17.93 1.85
C LYS A 236 -2.01 16.52 2.12
N VAL A 237 -3.17 16.18 1.60
CA VAL A 237 -3.75 14.84 1.73
C VAL A 237 -3.53 14.04 0.46
N LEU A 238 -3.03 12.83 0.61
CA LEU A 238 -3.00 11.82 -0.45
C LEU A 238 -3.94 10.65 -0.14
N SER A 239 -4.23 9.85 -1.16
CA SER A 239 -5.04 8.65 -1.06
C SER A 239 -4.20 7.41 -1.36
N TYR A 240 -4.50 6.30 -0.66
CA TYR A 240 -3.89 5.01 -0.91
C TYR A 240 -4.89 3.87 -0.69
N PHE A 241 -4.71 2.75 -1.38
CA PHE A 241 -5.38 1.50 -1.04
C PHE A 241 -4.73 0.85 0.18
N THR A 242 -5.43 -0.08 0.84
CA THR A 242 -4.83 -0.95 1.86
C THR A 242 -5.11 -2.41 1.50
N PHE A 243 -4.06 -3.17 1.20
CA PHE A 243 -4.14 -4.61 0.96
C PHE A 243 -3.72 -5.36 2.24
N THR A 244 -4.59 -6.25 2.72
CA THR A 244 -4.47 -6.93 4.02
C THR A 244 -4.60 -8.46 3.91
N GLU A 245 -4.34 -8.99 2.72
CA GLU A 245 -4.41 -10.41 2.38
C GLU A 245 -3.49 -11.29 3.25
N ALA A 246 -2.39 -10.72 3.77
CA ALA A 246 -1.52 -11.37 4.74
C ALA A 246 -0.81 -10.34 5.64
N PRO A 247 -0.49 -10.68 6.90
CA PRO A 247 0.43 -9.90 7.70
C PRO A 247 1.83 -9.95 7.09
N LEU A 248 2.50 -8.79 6.99
CA LEU A 248 3.84 -8.67 6.43
C LEU A 248 4.80 -8.13 7.48
N GLU A 249 6.01 -8.69 7.50
CA GLU A 249 7.10 -8.23 8.35
C GLU A 249 8.36 -7.96 7.53
N VAL A 250 9.08 -6.90 7.88
CA VAL A 250 10.38 -6.60 7.30
C VAL A 250 11.38 -7.69 7.66
N ALA A 251 12.12 -8.18 6.66
CA ALA A 251 13.13 -9.21 6.85
C ALA A 251 14.46 -8.69 6.31
N ASN A 252 15.45 -8.48 7.19
CA ASN A 252 16.75 -7.89 6.82
C ASN A 252 16.61 -6.54 6.09
N GLU A 253 15.77 -5.64 6.64
CA GLU A 253 15.54 -4.28 6.11
C GLU A 253 14.89 -4.23 4.70
N ILE A 254 14.40 -5.36 4.20
CA ILE A 254 13.71 -5.45 2.92
C ILE A 254 12.31 -6.07 3.06
N VAL A 255 11.46 -5.77 2.08
CA VAL A 255 10.17 -6.45 1.90
C VAL A 255 10.45 -7.91 1.49
N PRO A 256 9.87 -8.92 2.16
CA PRO A 256 10.00 -10.32 1.76
C PRO A 256 9.55 -10.54 0.32
N LEU A 257 10.20 -11.45 -0.39
CA LEU A 257 9.86 -11.78 -1.78
C LEU A 257 9.25 -13.18 -1.86
N SER A 258 8.24 -13.33 -2.73
CA SER A 258 7.77 -14.63 -3.19
C SER A 258 8.05 -14.83 -4.68
N PRO A 259 8.55 -15.99 -5.14
CA PRO A 259 8.75 -16.21 -6.57
C PRO A 259 7.43 -16.22 -7.37
N ILE A 260 7.46 -15.66 -8.57
CA ILE A 260 6.46 -15.92 -9.62
C ILE A 260 7.17 -16.41 -10.88
N TYR A 261 6.52 -17.31 -11.61
CA TYR A 261 6.94 -17.81 -12.92
C TYR A 261 5.97 -17.29 -13.97
N VAL A 262 6.45 -16.52 -14.95
CA VAL A 262 5.62 -15.87 -15.96
C VAL A 262 6.09 -16.20 -17.36
N THR A 263 5.20 -16.05 -18.34
CA THR A 263 5.59 -16.10 -19.75
C THR A 263 4.85 -15.07 -20.59
N PHE A 264 5.48 -14.66 -21.69
CA PHE A 264 5.05 -13.54 -22.53
C PHE A 264 4.74 -13.98 -23.95
N ASN A 265 3.85 -13.26 -24.64
CA ASN A 265 3.47 -13.55 -26.04
C ASN A 265 4.68 -13.59 -26.97
N THR A 266 5.73 -12.83 -26.65
CA THR A 266 7.02 -12.89 -27.33
C THR A 266 8.11 -12.97 -26.27
N ASN A 267 9.01 -13.96 -26.40
CA ASN A 267 10.03 -14.24 -25.39
C ASN A 267 10.99 -13.06 -25.19
N PRO A 268 11.52 -12.85 -23.97
CA PRO A 268 12.51 -11.80 -23.73
C PRO A 268 13.76 -12.00 -24.60
N GLY A 269 14.29 -10.91 -25.14
CA GLY A 269 15.45 -10.93 -26.05
C GLY A 269 15.09 -11.03 -27.54
N GLU A 270 13.82 -11.28 -27.86
CA GLU A 270 13.27 -11.15 -29.21
C GLU A 270 12.73 -9.73 -29.47
N ASP A 271 12.52 -9.39 -30.76
CA ASP A 271 12.00 -8.07 -31.15
C ASP A 271 10.57 -7.89 -30.63
N GLY A 272 10.36 -6.85 -29.81
CA GLY A 272 9.09 -6.61 -29.12
C GLY A 272 8.79 -7.60 -27.98
N GLY A 273 9.76 -8.42 -27.55
CA GLY A 273 9.60 -9.43 -26.51
C GLY A 273 9.57 -8.90 -25.08
N GLY A 274 9.11 -9.75 -24.15
CA GLY A 274 9.00 -9.44 -22.73
C GLY A 274 7.67 -8.79 -22.33
N PRO A 275 7.64 -8.01 -21.23
CA PRO A 275 6.40 -7.47 -20.65
C PRO A 275 5.52 -6.68 -21.62
N GLN A 276 6.13 -5.96 -22.56
CA GLN A 276 5.41 -5.15 -23.54
C GLN A 276 4.56 -5.99 -24.51
N SER A 277 4.92 -7.26 -24.73
CA SER A 277 4.12 -8.18 -25.55
C SER A 277 2.87 -8.68 -24.83
N GLY A 278 2.76 -8.47 -23.51
CA GLY A 278 1.71 -9.03 -22.65
C GLY A 278 1.94 -10.51 -22.33
N PHE A 279 1.18 -11.03 -21.37
CA PHE A 279 1.23 -12.45 -21.02
C PHE A 279 0.55 -13.32 -22.08
N VAL A 280 1.03 -14.55 -22.23
CA VAL A 280 0.31 -15.59 -22.99
C VAL A 280 -0.97 -15.93 -22.23
N THR A 281 -2.08 -16.06 -22.95
CA THR A 281 -3.38 -16.44 -22.38
C THR A 281 -4.01 -17.57 -23.18
N GLU A 282 -4.87 -18.33 -22.53
CA GLU A 282 -5.72 -19.31 -23.19
C GLU A 282 -6.69 -18.63 -24.18
N ASP A 283 -7.05 -19.35 -25.26
CA ASP A 283 -7.91 -18.82 -26.32
C ASP A 283 -9.27 -18.35 -25.78
N GLY A 284 -9.52 -17.04 -25.89
CA GLY A 284 -10.79 -16.42 -25.48
C GLY A 284 -10.99 -16.29 -23.97
N SER A 285 -9.94 -16.45 -23.17
CA SER A 285 -9.97 -16.41 -21.70
C SER A 285 -8.92 -15.42 -21.15
N PRO A 286 -9.15 -14.78 -19.99
CA PRO A 286 -8.12 -14.00 -19.31
C PRO A 286 -7.06 -14.87 -18.60
N GLN A 287 -7.27 -16.19 -18.53
CA GLN A 287 -6.38 -17.14 -17.88
C GLN A 287 -5.01 -17.14 -18.58
N ASN A 288 -3.98 -16.73 -17.84
CA ASN A 288 -2.59 -17.03 -18.19
C ASN A 288 -2.06 -18.17 -17.33
N HIS A 289 -0.89 -18.69 -17.66
CA HIS A 289 -0.19 -19.72 -16.87
C HIS A 289 0.99 -19.09 -16.13
N ASN A 290 0.81 -17.86 -15.64
CA ASN A 290 1.72 -17.31 -14.64
C ASN A 290 1.42 -18.00 -13.32
N VAL A 291 2.44 -18.53 -12.66
CA VAL A 291 2.30 -19.36 -11.46
C VAL A 291 2.96 -18.70 -10.27
N VAL A 292 2.17 -18.36 -9.24
CA VAL A 292 2.69 -17.86 -7.97
C VAL A 292 3.24 -19.02 -7.13
N ALA A 293 4.31 -18.79 -6.36
CA ALA A 293 4.94 -19.84 -5.57
C ALA A 293 4.29 -20.08 -4.19
N SER A 294 3.46 -19.14 -3.73
CA SER A 294 2.83 -19.14 -2.40
C SER A 294 1.48 -18.41 -2.45
N LEU A 295 0.55 -18.76 -1.55
CA LEU A 295 -0.75 -18.13 -1.38
C LEU A 295 -0.89 -17.45 -0.02
N PRO A 296 -1.85 -16.51 0.16
CA PRO A 296 -2.08 -15.90 1.46
C PRO A 296 -2.44 -16.98 2.49
N GLY A 297 -1.72 -16.97 3.61
CA GLY A 297 -1.79 -18.02 4.64
C GLY A 297 -0.59 -18.97 4.66
N ASP A 298 0.23 -18.99 3.61
CA ASP A 298 1.53 -19.66 3.60
C ASP A 298 2.59 -18.83 4.35
N ASP A 299 3.51 -19.51 5.04
CA ASP A 299 4.57 -18.84 5.84
C ASP A 299 5.54 -18.00 4.99
N ASP A 300 5.69 -18.34 3.70
CA ASP A 300 6.56 -17.65 2.74
C ASP A 300 5.80 -16.74 1.77
N TYR A 301 4.52 -16.49 2.03
CA TYR A 301 3.74 -15.59 1.21
C TYR A 301 4.24 -14.14 1.27
N SER A 302 4.30 -13.53 0.10
CA SER A 302 4.44 -12.09 -0.07
C SER A 302 3.74 -11.66 -1.36
N PRO A 303 3.03 -10.52 -1.37
CA PRO A 303 2.54 -9.90 -2.60
C PRO A 303 3.65 -9.23 -3.41
N PHE A 304 4.87 -9.14 -2.87
CA PHE A 304 6.02 -8.63 -3.59
C PHE A 304 6.74 -9.77 -4.31
N TRP A 305 6.58 -9.84 -5.62
CA TRP A 305 7.00 -11.01 -6.39
C TRP A 305 8.32 -10.83 -7.11
N LEU A 306 9.19 -11.83 -6.97
CA LEU A 306 10.42 -11.97 -7.76
C LEU A 306 10.12 -12.68 -9.07
N VAL A 307 10.21 -11.95 -10.18
CA VAL A 307 9.81 -12.44 -11.51
C VAL A 307 10.85 -13.37 -12.11
N ASN A 308 10.42 -14.58 -12.47
CA ASN A 308 11.15 -15.54 -13.28
C ASN A 308 10.39 -15.78 -14.57
N VAL A 309 11.09 -15.86 -15.70
CA VAL A 309 10.48 -15.98 -17.03
C VAL A 309 10.79 -17.35 -17.60
N TYR A 310 9.74 -18.11 -17.92
CA TYR A 310 9.85 -19.37 -18.64
C TYR A 310 9.49 -19.20 -20.13
N ASP A 311 10.00 -20.10 -20.97
CA ASP A 311 9.79 -20.08 -22.41
C ASP A 311 8.31 -20.26 -22.74
N ASN A 312 7.75 -19.37 -23.56
CA ASN A 312 6.36 -19.48 -23.99
C ASN A 312 6.04 -20.75 -24.79
N ALA A 313 7.05 -21.45 -25.31
CA ALA A 313 6.90 -22.77 -25.91
C ALA A 313 6.38 -23.83 -24.91
N ASP A 314 6.62 -23.63 -23.60
CA ASP A 314 6.21 -24.54 -22.54
C ASP A 314 4.82 -24.20 -21.96
N PHE A 315 4.16 -23.13 -22.42
CA PHE A 315 2.88 -22.64 -21.90
C PHE A 315 1.86 -23.77 -21.67
N GLU A 316 1.55 -24.58 -22.69
CA GLU A 316 0.54 -25.65 -22.56
C GLU A 316 0.90 -26.77 -21.57
N SER A 317 2.17 -26.85 -21.15
CA SER A 317 2.63 -27.85 -20.18
C SER A 317 2.66 -27.32 -18.74
N VAL A 318 2.56 -26.00 -18.54
CA VAL A 318 2.59 -25.36 -17.23
C VAL A 318 1.18 -25.29 -16.66
N SER A 319 0.93 -26.00 -15.57
CA SER A 319 -0.38 -26.03 -14.89
C SER A 319 -0.31 -25.81 -13.38
N ASP A 320 0.89 -25.76 -12.81
CA ASP A 320 1.15 -25.65 -11.37
C ASP A 320 2.62 -25.23 -11.15
N LEU A 321 3.03 -25.07 -9.89
CA LEU A 321 4.39 -24.64 -9.56
C LEU A 321 5.45 -25.68 -9.91
N ALA A 322 5.10 -26.97 -9.88
CA ALA A 322 6.03 -28.04 -10.21
C ALA A 322 6.39 -28.01 -11.70
N SER A 323 5.38 -27.96 -12.57
CA SER A 323 5.53 -27.82 -14.01
C SER A 323 6.19 -26.50 -14.42
N ALA A 324 5.87 -25.38 -13.76
CA ALA A 324 6.53 -24.09 -14.01
C ALA A 324 8.03 -24.11 -13.69
N LYS A 325 8.45 -24.87 -12.66
CA LYS A 325 9.86 -25.07 -12.29
C LYS A 325 10.59 -26.05 -13.21
N ASP A 326 9.86 -26.96 -13.85
CA ASP A 326 10.41 -27.92 -14.82
C ASP A 326 10.54 -27.33 -16.23
N ALA A 327 9.82 -26.24 -16.53
CA ALA A 327 9.88 -25.50 -17.80
C ALA A 327 11.26 -24.85 -18.04
N GLU A 328 11.56 -24.54 -19.31
CA GLU A 328 12.80 -23.85 -19.69
C GLU A 328 12.78 -22.39 -19.20
N LEU A 329 13.65 -22.07 -18.24
CA LEU A 329 13.80 -20.71 -17.74
C LEU A 329 14.69 -19.87 -18.66
N LEU A 330 14.11 -18.82 -19.22
CA LEU A 330 14.81 -17.83 -20.05
C LEU A 330 15.50 -16.76 -19.22
N ALA A 331 14.91 -16.40 -18.08
CA ALA A 331 15.47 -15.41 -17.16
C ALA A 331 14.96 -15.62 -15.72
N GLN A 332 15.75 -15.20 -14.74
CA GLN A 332 15.40 -15.31 -13.32
C GLN A 332 15.69 -14.00 -12.61
N GLY A 333 14.83 -13.63 -11.65
CA GLY A 333 14.93 -12.40 -10.88
C GLY A 333 15.02 -11.14 -11.73
N THR A 334 14.17 -11.02 -12.75
CA THR A 334 14.22 -9.91 -13.71
C THR A 334 13.64 -8.61 -13.16
N ALA A 335 12.70 -8.70 -12.22
CA ALA A 335 12.08 -7.57 -11.54
C ALA A 335 11.44 -8.02 -10.22
N ASN A 336 11.17 -7.05 -9.35
CA ASN A 336 10.33 -7.23 -8.16
C ASN A 336 9.06 -6.41 -8.33
N VAL A 337 7.89 -7.04 -8.33
CA VAL A 337 6.60 -6.37 -8.64
C VAL A 337 5.64 -6.48 -7.46
N ASN A 338 4.92 -5.40 -7.17
CA ASN A 338 3.83 -5.45 -6.18
C ASN A 338 2.57 -5.98 -6.85
N CYS A 339 2.14 -7.18 -6.46
CA CYS A 339 1.01 -7.88 -7.02
C CYS A 339 0.19 -8.57 -5.91
N PRO A 340 -0.63 -7.81 -5.16
CA PRO A 340 -1.47 -8.41 -4.14
C PRO A 340 -2.46 -9.40 -4.77
N LEU A 341 -2.59 -10.57 -4.14
CA LEU A 341 -3.62 -11.53 -4.53
C LEU A 341 -4.97 -11.04 -4.02
N VAL A 342 -5.97 -11.14 -4.89
CA VAL A 342 -7.33 -10.66 -4.62
C VAL A 342 -8.38 -11.75 -4.72
N THR A 343 -8.02 -12.92 -5.24
CA THR A 343 -8.88 -14.11 -5.27
C THR A 343 -8.04 -15.39 -5.37
N VAL A 344 -8.48 -16.44 -4.68
CA VAL A 344 -7.96 -17.82 -4.78
C VAL A 344 -9.16 -18.76 -4.86
N GLU A 345 -9.28 -19.54 -5.93
CA GLU A 345 -10.47 -20.37 -6.28
C GLU A 345 -10.19 -21.85 -6.46
#